data_AF-X7ZBL8-F1
#
_entry.id   AF-X7ZBL8-F1
#
_cell.length_a   1.000
_cell.length_b   1.000
_cell.length_c   1.000
_cell.angle_alpha   90.00
_cell.angle_beta   90.00
_cell.angle_gamma   90.00
#
_symmetry.space_group_name_H-M   'P 1'
#
loop_
_entity.id
_entity.type
_entity.pdbx_description
1 polymer ?
#
loop_
_entity_poly.entity_id
_entity_poly.type
_entity_poly.pdbx_seq_one_letter_code
_entity_poly.pdbx_strand_id
1 'polypeptide(L)'
;MSSLADDTRWMDAVDQAALVKKGEVTPVELLEAAIERIERIDPKLNAVVIRWFDHARDTARGALPDGPFRGVPFLIKDLFAGYAGQRISNGNLAFKNENVICDADTTLVSRYRAAGLVIAGRTNTPELGSVPTTEPIAWGPPTTHGTPVGRLEDPAVAQRPRWPVAWCRSRTPATAAGRFAFPHRAVGWSV
;
A
#
# COMPACT_ATOMS: atom_id res chain seq x y z
N MET A 1 10.92 6.19 24.85
CA MET A 1 10.17 4.94 24.64
C MET A 1 9.88 4.84 23.15
N SER A 2 10.17 3.70 22.52
CA SER A 2 9.83 3.48 21.10
C SER A 2 8.31 3.44 20.96
N SER A 3 7.74 4.09 19.93
CA SER A 3 6.30 3.95 19.67
C SER A 3 6.05 2.60 18.99
N LEU A 4 4.83 2.07 19.12
CA LEU A 4 4.42 0.85 18.40
C LEU A 4 4.66 1.00 16.87
N ALA A 5 4.55 2.24 16.37
CA ALA A 5 4.86 2.59 14.99
C ALA A 5 6.33 2.34 14.64
N ASP A 6 7.28 2.58 15.54
CA ASP A 6 8.70 2.32 15.32
C ASP A 6 9.08 0.85 15.54
N ASP A 7 8.41 0.15 16.45
CA ASP A 7 8.64 -1.27 16.75
C ASP A 7 8.18 -2.18 15.59
N THR A 8 7.03 -1.87 15.00
CA THR A 8 6.42 -2.70 13.95
C THR A 8 6.89 -2.36 12.53
N ARG A 9 7.69 -1.29 12.33
CA ARG A 9 8.05 -0.77 11.00
C ARG A 9 8.85 -1.74 10.11
N TRP A 10 9.54 -2.71 10.72
CA TRP A 10 10.38 -3.69 10.04
C TRP A 10 9.80 -5.11 10.07
N MET A 11 8.63 -5.28 10.69
CA MET A 11 7.94 -6.57 10.77
C MET A 11 7.17 -6.83 9.48
N ASP A 12 7.24 -8.07 9.00
CA ASP A 12 6.39 -8.51 7.90
C ASP A 12 4.93 -8.72 8.35
N ALA A 13 4.03 -9.04 7.41
CA ALA A 13 2.61 -9.21 7.70
C ALA A 13 2.36 -10.46 8.53
N VAL A 14 3.22 -11.47 8.41
CA VAL A 14 3.12 -12.73 9.15
C VAL A 14 3.46 -12.47 10.62
N ASP A 15 4.54 -11.74 10.87
CA ASP A 15 4.96 -11.32 12.22
C ASP A 15 3.91 -10.41 12.87
N GLN A 16 3.39 -9.44 12.13
CA GLN A 16 2.31 -8.56 12.63
C GLN A 16 1.02 -9.35 12.92
N ALA A 17 0.64 -10.30 12.06
CA ALA A 17 -0.49 -11.17 12.30
C ALA A 17 -0.27 -12.06 13.54
N ALA A 18 0.97 -12.50 13.79
CA ALA A 18 1.31 -13.27 14.98
C ALA A 18 1.15 -12.45 16.27
N LEU A 19 1.50 -11.16 16.27
CA LEU A 19 1.26 -10.26 17.41
C LEU A 19 -0.24 -10.15 17.72
N VAL A 20 -1.06 -9.93 16.69
CA VAL A 20 -2.52 -9.85 16.84
C VAL A 20 -3.10 -11.18 17.34
N LYS A 21 -2.63 -12.31 16.78
CA LYS A 21 -3.08 -13.65 17.18
C LYS A 21 -2.75 -13.99 18.63
N LYS A 22 -1.60 -13.53 19.14
CA LYS A 22 -1.20 -13.71 20.54
C LYS A 22 -1.88 -12.73 21.49
N GLY A 23 -2.56 -11.71 20.97
CA GLY A 23 -3.16 -10.63 21.77
C GLY A 23 -2.14 -9.65 22.35
N GLU A 24 -0.91 -9.63 21.82
CA GLU A 24 0.12 -8.66 22.24
C GLU A 24 -0.22 -7.24 21.75
N VAL A 25 -0.94 -7.14 20.63
CA VAL A 25 -1.40 -5.88 20.02
C VAL A 25 -2.79 -6.10 19.43
N THR A 26 -3.67 -5.11 19.55
CA THR A 26 -4.99 -5.14 18.90
C THR A 26 -4.92 -4.70 17.43
N PRO A 27 -5.86 -5.11 16.56
CA PRO A 27 -5.93 -4.62 15.18
C PRO A 27 -5.98 -3.10 15.06
N VAL A 28 -6.66 -2.44 16.00
CA VAL A 28 -6.78 -0.97 16.04
C VAL A 28 -5.44 -0.32 16.37
N GLU A 29 -4.74 -0.80 17.41
CA GLU A 29 -3.42 -0.27 17.77
C GLU A 29 -2.42 -0.44 16.63
N LEU A 30 -2.44 -1.60 15.96
CA LEU A 30 -1.57 -1.86 14.82
C LEU A 30 -1.90 -0.97 13.62
N LEU A 31 -3.19 -0.69 13.39
CA LEU A 31 -3.64 0.27 12.38
C LEU A 31 -3.20 1.70 12.70
N GLU A 32 -3.39 2.18 13.93
CA GLU A 32 -2.95 3.53 14.32
C GLU A 32 -1.43 3.69 14.20
N ALA A 33 -0.67 2.64 14.56
CA ALA A 33 0.78 2.61 14.36
C ALA A 33 1.16 2.73 12.87
N ALA A 34 0.37 2.14 11.96
CA ALA A 34 0.57 2.30 10.52
C ALA A 34 0.19 3.69 10.02
N ILE A 35 -0.93 4.24 10.50
CA ILE A 35 -1.40 5.59 10.16
C ILE A 35 -0.37 6.64 10.60
N GLU A 36 0.16 6.54 11.83
CA GLU A 36 1.22 7.42 12.35
C GLU A 36 2.42 7.46 11.40
N ARG A 37 2.87 6.30 10.91
CA ARG A 37 3.97 6.23 9.94
C ARG A 37 3.62 6.88 8.62
N ILE A 38 2.41 6.64 8.10
CA ILE A 38 1.95 7.22 6.84
C ILE A 38 1.93 8.75 6.98
N GLU A 39 1.28 9.29 8.01
CA GLU A 39 1.17 10.74 8.21
C GLU A 39 2.53 11.41 8.39
N ARG A 40 3.47 10.74 9.05
CA ARG A 40 4.83 11.24 9.28
C ARG A 40 5.70 11.26 8.02
N ILE A 41 5.55 10.29 7.12
CA ILE A 41 6.49 10.05 6.01
C ILE A 41 5.89 10.43 4.64
N ASP A 42 4.63 10.11 4.41
CA ASP A 42 3.95 10.24 3.12
C ASP A 42 3.89 11.66 2.56
N PRO A 43 3.81 12.75 3.35
CA PRO A 43 3.88 14.12 2.81
C PRO A 43 5.13 14.40 1.96
N LYS A 44 6.22 13.64 2.18
CA LYS A 44 7.47 13.75 1.41
C LYS A 44 7.61 12.70 0.30
N LEU A 45 6.71 11.73 0.21
CA LEU A 45 6.78 10.61 -0.74
C LEU A 45 5.63 10.60 -1.74
N ASN A 46 4.46 11.12 -1.38
CA ASN A 46 3.24 11.05 -2.20
C ASN A 46 2.93 9.60 -2.66
N ALA A 47 3.04 8.66 -1.73
CA ALA A 47 2.85 7.23 -1.97
C ALA A 47 1.40 6.80 -1.70
N VAL A 48 0.71 7.38 -0.72
CA VAL A 48 -0.66 7.04 -0.32
C VAL A 48 -1.62 8.17 -0.70
N VAL A 49 -2.23 8.04 -1.87
CA VAL A 49 -3.00 9.11 -2.51
C VAL A 49 -4.47 9.16 -2.09
N ILE A 50 -5.03 8.02 -1.66
CA ILE A 50 -6.41 7.94 -1.16
C ILE A 50 -6.35 7.28 0.21
N ARG A 51 -6.82 7.99 1.24
CA ARG A 51 -6.77 7.56 2.64
C ARG A 51 -8.18 7.24 3.12
N TRP A 52 -8.36 6.07 3.71
CA TRP A 52 -9.62 5.58 4.26
C TRP A 52 -9.48 5.27 5.75
N PHE A 53 -8.75 6.12 6.48
CA PHE A 53 -8.37 5.83 7.86
C PHE A 53 -9.56 5.62 8.77
N ASP A 54 -10.62 6.43 8.64
CA ASP A 54 -11.83 6.27 9.45
C ASP A 54 -12.56 4.97 9.14
N HIS A 55 -12.75 4.66 7.86
CA HIS A 55 -13.32 3.38 7.41
C HIS A 55 -12.48 2.17 7.90
N ALA A 56 -11.16 2.31 7.89
CA ALA A 56 -10.25 1.28 8.36
C ALA A 56 -10.31 1.11 9.88
N ARG A 57 -10.48 2.20 10.64
CA ARG A 57 -10.71 2.18 12.08
C ARG A 57 -12.00 1.45 12.42
N ASP A 58 -13.09 1.76 11.71
CA ASP A 58 -14.37 1.08 11.88
C ASP A 58 -14.24 -0.41 11.56
N THR A 59 -13.54 -0.75 10.48
CA THR A 59 -13.26 -2.14 10.10
C THR A 59 -12.45 -2.86 11.19
N ALA A 60 -11.40 -2.23 11.73
CA ALA A 60 -10.53 -2.82 12.76
C ALA A 60 -11.22 -3.01 14.12
N ARG A 61 -12.20 -2.15 14.45
CA ARG A 61 -13.06 -2.29 15.64
C ARG A 61 -14.13 -3.37 15.49
N GLY A 62 -14.52 -3.66 14.25
CA GLY A 62 -15.55 -4.64 13.92
C GLY A 62 -15.09 -6.10 14.01
N ALA A 63 -16.00 -7.00 13.65
CA ALA A 63 -15.70 -8.42 13.52
C ALA A 63 -14.91 -8.67 12.23
N LEU A 64 -13.60 -8.88 12.37
CA LEU A 64 -12.75 -9.29 11.26
C LEU A 64 -12.97 -10.77 10.91
N PRO A 65 -12.78 -11.19 9.66
CA PRO A 65 -12.69 -12.61 9.29
C PRO A 65 -11.52 -13.31 9.98
N ASP A 66 -11.67 -14.59 10.27
CA ASP A 66 -10.58 -15.41 10.82
C ASP A 66 -9.68 -15.92 9.68
N GLY A 67 -8.83 -15.03 9.18
CA GLY A 67 -7.88 -15.30 8.11
C GLY A 67 -6.42 -15.20 8.57
N PRO A 68 -5.47 -15.63 7.73
CA PRO A 68 -4.05 -15.69 8.08
C PRO A 68 -3.42 -14.33 8.41
N PHE A 69 -4.03 -13.22 7.98
CA PHE A 69 -3.57 -11.86 8.21
C PHE A 69 -4.59 -11.01 8.97
N ARG A 70 -5.39 -11.66 9.82
CA ARG A 70 -6.39 -11.00 10.66
C ARG A 70 -5.80 -9.77 11.38
N GLY A 71 -6.36 -8.61 11.09
CA GLY A 71 -6.03 -7.35 11.78
C GLY A 71 -4.79 -6.64 11.26
N VAL A 72 -4.12 -7.16 10.22
CA VAL A 72 -2.94 -6.52 9.65
C VAL A 72 -3.36 -5.35 8.74
N PRO A 73 -2.82 -4.14 8.95
CA PRO A 73 -3.10 -2.99 8.10
C PRO A 73 -2.49 -3.18 6.71
N PHE A 74 -3.24 -2.81 5.67
CA PHE A 74 -2.88 -3.06 4.28
C PHE A 74 -3.22 -1.87 3.39
N LEU A 75 -2.45 -1.67 2.33
CA LEU A 75 -2.76 -0.72 1.27
C LEU A 75 -2.89 -1.46 -0.05
N ILE A 76 -3.92 -1.12 -0.82
CA ILE A 76 -4.09 -1.67 -2.16
C ILE A 76 -3.57 -0.68 -3.20
N LYS A 77 -3.05 -1.16 -4.32
CA LYS A 77 -2.68 -0.25 -5.41
C LYS A 77 -3.94 0.42 -5.96
N ASP A 78 -3.89 1.72 -6.26
CA ASP A 78 -4.98 2.40 -6.97
C ASP A 78 -5.04 1.98 -8.44
N LEU A 79 -5.18 0.68 -8.74
CA LEU A 79 -5.12 0.18 -10.11
C LEU A 79 -6.02 -1.04 -10.26
N PHE A 80 -7.23 -0.81 -10.77
CA PHE A 80 -8.25 -1.83 -11.07
C PHE A 80 -8.63 -2.75 -9.90
N ALA A 81 -8.28 -2.38 -8.66
CA ALA A 81 -8.62 -3.12 -7.45
C ALA A 81 -9.85 -2.50 -6.78
N GLY A 82 -11.04 -2.79 -7.31
CA GLY A 82 -12.30 -2.26 -6.78
C GLY A 82 -12.58 -2.75 -5.35
N TYR A 83 -12.91 -1.82 -4.46
CA TYR A 83 -13.39 -2.06 -3.09
C TYR A 83 -14.75 -1.37 -2.97
N ALA A 84 -15.83 -2.15 -2.86
CA ALA A 84 -17.20 -1.69 -2.75
C ALA A 84 -17.34 -0.52 -1.76
N GLY A 85 -18.00 0.55 -2.20
CA GLY A 85 -18.25 1.77 -1.41
C GLY A 85 -17.04 2.69 -1.26
N GLN A 86 -15.87 2.33 -1.79
CA GLN A 86 -14.65 3.14 -1.69
C GLN A 86 -14.25 3.76 -3.03
N ARG A 87 -13.58 4.91 -2.95
CA ARG A 87 -13.10 5.66 -4.13
C ARG A 87 -12.08 4.87 -4.95
N ILE A 88 -12.00 5.14 -6.24
CA ILE A 88 -10.93 4.65 -7.12
C ILE A 88 -10.58 5.74 -8.12
N SER A 89 -9.31 5.91 -8.44
CA SER A 89 -8.92 6.85 -9.50
C SER A 89 -8.15 6.18 -10.64
N ASN A 90 -7.54 5.02 -10.42
CA ASN A 90 -6.67 4.38 -11.40
C ASN A 90 -5.54 5.30 -11.91
N GLY A 91 -5.10 6.27 -11.09
CA GLY A 91 -4.18 7.34 -11.52
C GLY A 91 -4.72 8.25 -12.63
N ASN A 92 -6.01 8.16 -12.98
CA ASN A 92 -6.66 8.94 -14.03
C ASN A 92 -7.31 10.20 -13.45
N LEU A 93 -7.09 11.34 -14.13
CA LEU A 93 -7.54 12.64 -13.64
C LEU A 93 -9.06 12.78 -13.63
N ALA A 94 -9.75 12.25 -14.64
CA ALA A 94 -11.21 12.31 -14.71
C ALA A 94 -11.84 11.49 -13.57
N PHE A 95 -11.36 10.27 -13.32
CA PHE A 95 -11.89 9.45 -12.22
C PHE A 95 -11.64 10.06 -10.85
N LYS A 96 -10.48 10.71 -10.66
CA LYS A 96 -10.18 11.50 -9.47
C LYS A 96 -11.19 12.64 -9.30
N ASN A 97 -11.42 13.44 -10.36
CA ASN A 97 -12.29 14.62 -10.30
C ASN A 97 -13.76 14.25 -10.05
N GLU A 98 -14.22 13.18 -10.68
CA GLU A 98 -15.58 12.65 -10.51
C GLU A 98 -15.76 11.86 -9.19
N ASN A 99 -14.70 11.68 -8.40
CA ASN A 99 -14.72 10.89 -7.15
C ASN A 99 -15.37 9.50 -7.32
N VAL A 100 -15.02 8.79 -8.39
CA VAL A 100 -15.63 7.49 -8.75
C VAL A 100 -15.57 6.52 -7.57
N ILE A 101 -16.71 5.93 -7.22
CA ILE A 101 -16.88 4.92 -6.17
C ILE A 101 -17.03 3.55 -6.84
N CYS A 102 -16.40 2.51 -6.27
CA CYS A 102 -16.61 1.15 -6.75
C CYS A 102 -17.94 0.57 -6.21
N ASP A 103 -18.74 -0.03 -7.10
CA ASP A 103 -20.00 -0.68 -6.69
C ASP A 103 -19.77 -2.05 -6.04
N ALA A 104 -18.68 -2.74 -6.39
CA ALA A 104 -18.41 -4.09 -5.94
C ALA A 104 -16.92 -4.31 -5.64
N ASP A 105 -16.66 -5.31 -4.80
CA ASP A 105 -15.32 -5.83 -4.62
C ASP A 105 -14.89 -6.61 -5.85
N THR A 106 -13.67 -6.36 -6.31
CA THR A 106 -12.99 -7.30 -7.20
C THR A 106 -12.64 -8.59 -6.45
N THR A 107 -12.52 -9.70 -7.17
CA THR A 107 -12.11 -11.00 -6.59
C THR A 107 -10.82 -10.89 -5.76
N LEU A 108 -9.89 -10.04 -6.18
CA LEU A 108 -8.65 -9.80 -5.46
C LEU A 108 -8.90 -9.13 -4.10
N VAL A 109 -9.71 -8.06 -4.08
CA VAL A 109 -10.08 -7.36 -2.84
C VAL A 109 -10.92 -8.25 -1.93
N SER A 110 -11.86 -9.02 -2.48
CA SER A 110 -12.62 -10.01 -1.69
C SER A 110 -11.70 -11.00 -0.98
N ARG A 111 -10.63 -11.47 -1.65
CA ARG A 111 -9.63 -12.37 -1.05
C ARG A 111 -8.80 -11.68 0.04
N TYR A 112 -8.43 -10.42 -0.15
CA TYR A 112 -7.73 -9.65 0.89
C TYR A 112 -8.58 -9.47 2.14
N ARG A 113 -9.86 -9.12 1.96
CA ARG A 113 -10.81 -8.98 3.08
C ARG A 113 -11.05 -10.32 3.78
N ALA A 114 -11.25 -11.40 3.02
CA ALA A 114 -11.40 -12.75 3.58
C ALA A 114 -10.16 -13.23 4.34
N ALA A 115 -8.96 -12.80 3.94
CA ALA A 115 -7.72 -13.06 4.67
C ALA A 115 -7.60 -12.28 5.99
N GLY A 116 -8.53 -11.36 6.27
CA GLY A 116 -8.59 -10.58 7.50
C GLY A 116 -7.80 -9.27 7.46
N LEU A 117 -7.33 -8.85 6.28
CA LEU A 117 -6.58 -7.60 6.12
C LEU A 117 -7.48 -6.36 6.34
N VAL A 118 -6.93 -5.35 6.99
CA VAL A 118 -7.57 -4.05 7.21
C VAL A 118 -7.05 -3.06 6.17
N ILE A 119 -7.83 -2.83 5.11
CA ILE A 119 -7.39 -1.98 4.00
C ILE A 119 -7.58 -0.49 4.36
N ALA A 120 -6.48 0.24 4.49
CA ALA A 120 -6.44 1.62 4.99
C ALA A 120 -6.45 2.70 3.89
N GLY A 121 -6.33 2.32 2.63
CA GLY A 121 -6.25 3.27 1.53
C GLY A 121 -5.65 2.69 0.27
N ARG A 122 -5.31 3.60 -0.65
CA ARG A 122 -4.70 3.27 -1.94
C ARG A 122 -3.36 3.94 -2.16
N THR A 123 -2.45 3.19 -2.79
CA THR A 123 -1.15 3.73 -3.24
C THR A 123 -1.22 4.31 -4.64
N ASN A 124 -0.30 5.25 -4.91
CA ASN A 124 -0.18 5.93 -6.19
C ASN A 124 0.11 4.94 -7.34
N THR A 125 -0.32 5.27 -8.56
CA THR A 125 -0.14 4.43 -9.76
C THR A 125 0.07 5.28 -11.01
N PRO A 126 0.75 4.78 -12.06
CA PRO A 126 0.59 5.34 -13.40
C PRO A 126 -0.88 5.34 -13.83
N GLU A 127 -1.25 6.35 -14.63
CA GLU A 127 -2.57 6.45 -15.22
C GLU A 127 -2.93 5.17 -15.98
N LEU A 128 -3.97 4.48 -15.51
CA LEU A 128 -4.47 3.20 -16.02
C LEU A 128 -3.42 2.09 -16.12
N GLY A 129 -2.28 2.22 -15.42
CA GLY A 129 -1.17 1.28 -15.55
C GLY A 129 -0.47 1.33 -16.91
N SER A 130 -0.58 2.45 -17.63
CA SER A 130 -0.08 2.63 -19.00
C SER A 130 1.44 2.55 -19.15
N VAL A 131 2.19 2.95 -18.12
CA VAL A 131 3.66 3.03 -18.13
C VAL A 131 4.25 2.41 -16.86
N PRO A 132 5.54 1.99 -16.85
CA PRO A 132 6.17 1.40 -15.67
C PRO A 132 6.61 2.43 -14.62
N THR A 133 6.49 3.74 -14.91
CA THR A 133 6.78 4.83 -13.97
C THR A 133 5.50 5.32 -13.31
N THR A 134 5.55 5.79 -12.06
CA THR A 134 4.36 6.23 -11.33
C THR A 134 4.20 7.74 -11.45
N GLU A 135 3.94 8.27 -12.64
CA GLU A 135 3.92 9.73 -12.88
C GLU A 135 2.54 10.23 -13.35
N PRO A 136 1.44 9.91 -12.64
CA PRO A 136 0.12 10.34 -13.09
C PRO A 136 -0.06 11.84 -12.92
N ILE A 137 -0.76 12.47 -13.88
CA ILE A 137 -1.23 13.86 -13.71
C ILE A 137 -2.20 13.95 -12.53
N ALA A 138 -3.00 12.91 -12.27
CA ALA A 138 -4.03 12.91 -11.24
C ALA A 138 -3.50 13.25 -9.85
N TRP A 139 -2.39 12.64 -9.41
CA TRP A 139 -1.84 12.80 -8.06
C TRP A 139 -0.42 13.35 -8.02
N GLY A 140 0.19 13.56 -9.19
CA GLY A 140 1.61 13.84 -9.31
C GLY A 140 2.47 12.60 -9.04
N PRO A 141 3.76 12.66 -9.39
CA PRO A 141 4.69 11.57 -9.15
C PRO A 141 4.98 11.37 -7.65
N PRO A 142 5.29 10.15 -7.20
CA PRO A 142 5.91 9.94 -5.92
C PRO A 142 7.35 10.49 -5.98
N THR A 143 7.81 10.98 -4.84
CA THR A 143 9.13 11.59 -4.69
C THR A 143 10.06 10.62 -3.98
N THR A 144 11.30 10.51 -4.46
CA THR A 144 12.38 9.83 -3.72
C THR A 144 13.32 10.92 -3.21
N HIS A 145 13.47 11.06 -1.89
CA HIS A 145 14.33 12.08 -1.28
C HIS A 145 13.96 13.54 -1.64
N GLY A 146 12.67 13.83 -1.84
CA GLY A 146 12.20 15.18 -2.20
C GLY A 146 12.39 15.55 -3.67
N THR A 147 12.93 14.65 -4.49
CA THR A 147 12.98 14.81 -5.95
C THR A 147 11.88 13.95 -6.59
N PRO A 148 11.08 14.48 -7.53
CA PRO A 148 10.16 13.68 -8.32
C PRO A 148 10.91 12.52 -9.00
N VAL A 149 10.35 11.31 -8.99
CA VAL A 149 10.77 10.30 -9.96
C VAL A 149 10.39 10.88 -11.33
N GLY A 150 11.42 11.15 -12.13
CA GLY A 150 11.42 12.21 -13.13
C GLY A 150 10.83 11.86 -14.49
N ARG A 151 10.22 12.89 -15.08
CA ARG A 151 9.91 13.07 -16.51
C ARG A 151 10.98 12.39 -17.36
N LEU A 152 10.56 11.61 -18.37
CA LEU A 152 11.39 10.79 -19.28
C LEU A 152 12.60 11.48 -19.94
N GLU A 153 12.75 12.80 -19.78
CA GLU A 153 13.83 13.61 -20.34
C GLU A 153 15.00 13.86 -19.37
N ASP A 154 14.98 13.32 -18.15
CA ASP A 154 16.07 13.52 -17.17
C ASP A 154 17.26 12.56 -17.42
N PRO A 155 18.45 13.08 -17.83
CA PRO A 155 19.64 12.27 -18.07
C PRO A 155 20.18 11.55 -16.82
N ALA A 156 19.73 11.90 -15.61
CA ALA A 156 20.12 11.24 -14.36
C ALA A 156 19.51 9.83 -14.18
N VAL A 157 18.49 9.47 -14.96
CA VAL A 157 17.86 8.13 -14.93
C VAL A 157 18.79 7.06 -15.52
N ALA A 158 19.66 7.44 -16.48
CA ALA A 158 20.52 6.50 -17.21
C ALA A 158 21.71 5.95 -16.39
N GLN A 159 22.07 6.57 -15.26
CA GLN A 159 23.33 6.27 -14.55
C GLN A 159 23.19 5.57 -13.20
N ARG A 160 22.01 5.04 -12.84
CA ARG A 160 21.77 4.49 -11.50
C ARG A 160 22.03 2.97 -11.39
N PRO A 161 22.69 2.51 -10.31
CA PRO A 161 23.04 1.09 -10.13
C PRO A 161 21.78 0.21 -10.00
N ARG A 162 21.80 -0.93 -10.69
CA ARG A 162 20.70 -1.91 -10.73
C ARG A 162 20.68 -2.73 -9.45
N TRP A 163 19.57 -2.71 -8.72
CA TRP A 163 19.32 -3.55 -7.53
C TRP A 163 17.96 -4.29 -7.68
N PRO A 164 17.79 -5.48 -7.06
CA PRO A 164 16.84 -6.51 -7.54
C PRO A 164 15.37 -6.30 -7.12
N VAL A 165 14.50 -6.97 -7.89
CA VAL A 165 13.08 -6.72 -8.20
C VAL A 165 12.10 -7.52 -7.32
N ALA A 166 10.90 -6.98 -7.02
CA ALA A 166 9.71 -7.80 -6.69
C ALA A 166 8.37 -7.19 -7.18
N TRP A 167 7.77 -7.95 -8.12
CA TRP A 167 6.38 -8.07 -8.62
C TRP A 167 5.48 -6.86 -8.91
N CYS A 168 5.69 -6.31 -10.11
CA CYS A 168 4.72 -5.64 -10.98
C CYS A 168 4.32 -6.65 -12.10
N ARG A 169 3.10 -6.56 -12.65
CA ARG A 169 2.61 -7.43 -13.75
C ARG A 169 3.43 -7.29 -15.06
N SER A 170 4.34 -6.32 -15.13
CA SER A 170 5.38 -6.18 -16.15
C SER A 170 6.70 -5.70 -15.49
N ARG A 171 7.84 -6.30 -15.87
CA ARG A 171 9.17 -6.00 -15.32
C ARG A 171 9.66 -4.62 -15.79
N THR A 172 9.47 -3.54 -15.01
CA THR A 172 10.27 -2.28 -15.01
C THR A 172 9.80 -1.34 -13.87
N PRO A 173 10.59 -0.31 -13.46
CA PRO A 173 10.96 -0.10 -12.05
C PRO A 173 9.96 0.78 -11.27
N ALA A 174 9.19 0.17 -10.38
CA ALA A 174 8.51 0.86 -9.30
C ALA A 174 9.19 0.51 -7.96
N THR A 175 10.39 1.08 -7.74
CA THR A 175 11.16 0.85 -6.50
C THR A 175 11.59 2.17 -5.87
N ALA A 176 10.62 3.02 -5.53
CA ALA A 176 10.83 4.19 -4.67
C ALA A 176 10.08 4.08 -3.32
N ALA A 177 9.17 3.11 -3.16
CA ALA A 177 8.44 2.86 -1.92
C ALA A 177 8.79 1.47 -1.32
N GLY A 178 10.07 1.15 -1.26
CA GLY A 178 10.56 -0.01 -0.49
C GLY A 178 10.50 0.30 1.01
N ARG A 179 9.30 0.31 1.61
CA ARG A 179 9.07 0.34 3.08
C ARG A 179 7.63 -0.01 3.51
N PHE A 180 6.73 -0.33 2.57
CA PHE A 180 5.39 -0.86 2.84
C PHE A 180 5.18 -2.31 2.34
N ALA A 181 6.21 -2.90 1.72
CA ALA A 181 6.18 -4.30 1.29
C ALA A 181 6.74 -5.19 2.40
N PHE A 182 5.87 -6.03 2.95
CA PHE A 182 6.20 -7.02 3.96
C PHE A 182 7.26 -8.00 3.42
N PRO A 183 8.43 -8.15 4.07
CA PRO A 183 9.45 -9.06 3.59
C PRO A 183 8.94 -10.50 3.69
N HIS A 184 8.90 -11.22 2.58
CA HIS A 184 8.72 -12.67 2.62
C HIS A 184 10.01 -13.30 3.15
N ARG A 185 9.94 -14.01 4.28
CA ARG A 185 10.99 -14.99 4.62
C ARG A 185 10.98 -16.06 3.52
N ALA A 186 12.04 -16.13 2.72
CA ALA A 186 12.23 -17.19 1.76
C ALA A 186 12.38 -18.52 2.51
N VAL A 187 11.31 -19.32 2.56
CA VAL A 187 11.41 -20.73 2.92
C VAL A 187 11.79 -21.46 1.65
N GLY A 188 13.03 -21.94 1.58
CA GLY A 188 13.51 -22.77 0.48
C GLY A 188 12.72 -24.07 0.43
N TRP A 189 12.12 -24.35 -0.71
CA TRP A 189 11.62 -25.68 -1.04
C TRP A 189 12.74 -26.39 -1.81
N SER A 190 13.43 -27.31 -1.14
CA SER A 190 14.21 -28.34 -1.84
C SER A 190 13.22 -29.37 -2.37
N VAL A 191 13.29 -29.60 -3.67
CA VAL A 191 12.64 -30.73 -4.37
C VAL A 191 13.49 -31.97 -4.16
#